data_AF-A0A4U9TEU4-F1
#
_entry.id   AF-A0A4U9TEU4-F1
#
_cell.length_a   1.000
_cell.length_b   1.000
_cell.length_c   1.000
_cell.angle_alpha   90.00
_cell.angle_beta   90.00
_cell.angle_gamma   90.00
#
_symmetry.space_group_name_H-M   'P 1'
#
loop_
_entity.id
_entity.type
_entity.pdbx_description
1 polymer ?
#
loop_
_entity_poly.entity_id
_entity_poly.type
_entity_poly.pdbx_seq_one_letter_code
_entity_poly.pdbx_strand_id
1 'polypeptide(L)' 'MIPEDQSVLRASNQGEPVILDSESDAGKAYDDTVHRLLGEERPFRFIEEEKKGFLKRLFGG' A
#
# COMPACT_ATOMS: atom_id res chain seq x y z
N MET A 1 -5.29 -6.26 -1.63
CA MET A 1 -5.67 -4.99 -2.29
C MET A 1 -4.41 -4.16 -2.40
N ILE A 2 -4.18 -3.48 -3.53
CA ILE A 2 -3.03 -2.58 -3.69
C ILE A 2 -3.56 -1.16 -3.43
N PRO A 3 -3.03 -0.42 -2.43
CA PRO A 3 -3.49 0.93 -2.14
C PRO A 3 -3.08 1.89 -3.27
N GLU A 4 -3.79 3.02 -3.35
CA GLU A 4 -3.33 4.14 -4.17
C GLU A 4 -2.05 4.72 -3.54
N ASP A 5 -0.99 4.84 -4.33
CA ASP A 5 0.33 5.27 -3.83
C ASP A 5 1.05 6.09 -4.91
N GLN A 6 1.57 7.26 -4.53
CA GLN A 6 2.35 8.14 -5.40
C GLN A 6 3.67 7.51 -5.88
N SER A 7 4.18 6.50 -5.15
CA SER A 7 5.34 5.71 -5.56
C SER A 7 5.15 5.05 -6.93
N VAL A 8 3.92 4.67 -7.29
CA VAL A 8 3.59 4.03 -8.57
C VAL A 8 3.86 4.98 -9.75
N LEU A 9 3.43 6.25 -9.63
CA LEU A 9 3.67 7.26 -10.67
C LEU A 9 5.17 7.55 -10.81
N ARG A 10 5.89 7.68 -9.68
CA ARG A 10 7.34 7.91 -9.70
C ARG A 10 8.09 6.75 -10.36
N ALA A 11 7.76 5.51 -9.99
CA ALA A 11 8.36 4.30 -10.52
C ALA A 11 8.12 4.18 -12.05
N SER A 12 6.89 4.46 -12.50
CA SER A 12 6.54 4.50 -13.93
C SER A 12 7.37 5.52 -14.71
N ASN A 13 7.52 6.74 -14.18
CA ASN A 13 8.33 7.80 -14.82
C ASN A 13 9.82 7.45 -14.90
N GLN A 14 10.32 6.60 -14.00
CA GLN A 14 11.71 6.14 -13.96
C GLN A 14 11.94 4.85 -14.76
N GLY A 15 10.86 4.18 -15.20
CA GLY A 15 10.95 2.90 -15.89
C GLY A 15 11.32 1.73 -14.96
N GLU A 16 11.08 1.86 -13.66
CA GLU A 16 11.41 0.84 -12.66
C GLU A 16 10.13 0.24 -12.05
N PRO A 17 10.08 -1.07 -11.78
CA PRO A 17 8.95 -1.69 -11.09
C PRO A 17 8.82 -1.20 -9.64
N VAL A 18 7.62 -0.80 -9.22
CA VAL A 18 7.35 -0.29 -7.86
C VAL A 18 7.63 -1.33 -6.75
N ILE A 19 7.62 -2.62 -7.06
CA ILE A 19 7.96 -3.69 -6.10
C ILE A 19 9.41 -3.60 -5.60
N LEU A 20 10.29 -2.89 -6.31
CA LEU A 20 11.68 -2.65 -5.89
C LEU A 20 11.79 -1.57 -4.79
N ASP A 21 10.76 -0.73 -4.62
CA ASP A 21 10.68 0.24 -3.53
C ASP A 21 10.07 -0.44 -2.29
N SER A 22 10.95 -0.99 -1.43
CA SER A 22 10.56 -1.71 -0.21
C SER A 22 9.92 -0.83 0.85
N GLU A 23 10.02 0.50 0.74
CA GLU A 23 9.41 1.45 1.66
C GLU A 23 7.99 1.83 1.23
N SER A 24 7.69 1.74 -0.07
CA SER A 24 6.35 2.04 -0.60
C SER A 24 5.28 1.05 -0.14
N ASP A 25 4.07 1.55 0.10
CA ASP A 25 2.93 0.70 0.47
C ASP A 25 2.48 -0.15 -0.73
N ALA A 26 2.53 0.42 -1.94
CA ALA A 26 2.28 -0.34 -3.16
C ALA A 26 3.31 -1.47 -3.35
N GLY A 27 4.60 -1.21 -3.18
CA GLY A 27 5.66 -2.22 -3.30
C GLY A 27 5.47 -3.37 -2.31
N LYS A 28 5.23 -3.05 -1.04
CA LYS A 28 4.88 -4.03 0.01
C LYS A 28 3.62 -4.83 -0.34
N ALA A 29 2.60 -4.19 -0.89
CA ALA A 29 1.36 -4.87 -1.27
C ALA A 29 1.54 -5.82 -2.48
N TYR A 30 2.39 -5.46 -3.44
CA TYR A 30 2.78 -6.33 -4.55
C TYR A 30 3.60 -7.53 -4.08
N ASP A 31 4.56 -7.31 -3.18
CA ASP A 31 5.33 -8.39 -2.55
C ASP A 31 4.42 -9.41 -1.85
N ASP A 32 3.48 -8.94 -1.01
CA ASP A 32 2.50 -9.85 -0.40
C ASP A 32 1.65 -10.58 -1.44
N THR A 33 1.34 -9.93 -2.56
CA THR A 33 0.50 -10.51 -3.62
C THR A 33 1.23 -11.66 -4.29
N VAL A 34 2.51 -11.48 -4.61
CA VAL A 34 3.37 -12.53 -5.16
C VAL A 34 3.48 -13.70 -4.17
N HIS A 35 3.76 -13.43 -2.90
CA HIS A 35 3.84 -14.48 -1.88
C HIS A 35 2.52 -15.26 -1.72
N ARG A 36 1.36 -14.58 -1.72
CA ARG A 36 0.05 -15.27 -1.71
C ARG A 36 -0.17 -16.11 -2.96
N LEU A 37 0.24 -15.65 -4.14
CA LEU A 37 0.17 -16.43 -5.39
C LEU A 37 1.07 -17.67 -5.34
N LEU A 38 2.18 -17.61 -4.62
CA LEU A 38 3.09 -18.74 -4.38
C LEU A 38 2.60 -19.69 -3.27
N GLY A 39 1.44 -19.41 -2.66
CA GLY A 39 0.81 -20.27 -1.66
C GLY A 39 1.14 -19.90 -0.21
N GLU A 40 1.78 -18.76 0.05
CA GLU A 40 2.04 -18.30 1.42
C GLU A 40 0.84 -17.56 2.02
N GLU A 41 0.56 -17.83 3.30
CA GLU A 41 -0.39 -17.04 4.06
C GLU A 41 0.25 -15.72 4.50
N ARG A 42 -0.15 -14.61 3.87
CA ARG A 42 0.27 -13.24 4.24
C ARG A 42 -0.95 -12.39 4.62
N PRO A 43 -0.91 -11.64 5.74
CA PRO A 43 -2.03 -10.81 6.16
C PRO A 43 -2.34 -9.75 5.11
N PHE A 44 -3.62 -9.45 4.87
CA PHE A 44 -3.98 -8.34 3.98
C PHE A 44 -3.70 -7.01 4.68
N ARG A 45 -2.58 -6.39 4.33
CA ARG A 45 -2.24 -5.03 4.71
C ARG A 45 -3.08 -4.03 3.89
N PHE A 46 -3.25 -2.82 4.41
CA PHE A 46 -3.86 -1.67 3.69
C PHE A 46 -5.34 -1.83 3.30
N ILE A 47 -6.10 -2.69 3.98
CA ILE A 47 -7.54 -2.89 3.75
C ILE A 47 -8.43 -2.04 4.66
N GLU A 48 -7.90 -1.55 5.78
CA GLU A 48 -8.63 -0.68 6.68
C GLU A 48 -8.32 0.77 6.32
N GLU A 49 -9.34 1.53 5.95
CA GLU A 49 -9.22 2.99 6.01
C GLU A 49 -9.06 3.38 7.48
N GLU A 50 -8.06 4.20 7.81
CA GLU A 50 -7.98 4.81 9.13
C GLU A 50 -9.30 5.52 9.42
N LYS A 51 -10.04 4.99 10.41
CA LYS A 51 -11.26 5.64 10.89
C LYS A 51 -10.85 7.03 11.35
N LYS A 52 -11.27 8.07 10.61
CA LYS A 52 -11.07 9.48 11.00
C LYS A 52 -11.46 9.61 12.47
N GLY A 53 -10.45 9.79 13.33
CA GLY A 53 -10.65 9.72 14.78
C GLY A 53 -11.72 10.69 15.23
N PHE A 54 -12.49 10.29 16.25
CA PHE A 54 -13.53 11.12 16.86
C PHE A 54 -13.02 12.54 17.20
N LEU A 55 -11.75 12.66 17.58
CA LEU A 55 -11.07 13.93 17.85
C LEU A 55 -10.92 14.82 16.60
N LYS A 56 -10.64 14.25 15.41
CA LYS A 56 -10.56 15.02 14.15
C LYS A 56 -11.91 15.60 13.75
N ARG A 57 -13.03 14.97 14.17
CA ARG A 57 -14.38 15.50 13.98
C ARG A 57 -14.74 16.60 14.98
N LEU A 58 -14.15 16.59 16.17
CA LEU A 58 -14.39 17.57 17.23
C LEU A 58 -13.52 18.83 17.12
N PHE A 59 -12.30 18.71 16.60
CA PHE A 59 -11.32 19.81 16.55
C PHE A 59 -11.15 20.47 15.17
N GLY A 60 -12.15 20.34 14.30
CA GLY A 60 -12.16 20.97 12.97
C GLY A 60 -11.89 19.96 11.87
N GLY A 61 -12.99 19.49 11.26
CA GLY A 61 -12.94 19.03 9.88
C GLY A 61 -12.72 20.19 8.92
#